data_AF-A0A3B0SSE0-F1
#
_entry.id   AF-A0A3B0SSE0-F1
#
_cell.length_a   1.000
_cell.length_b   1.000
_cell.length_c   1.000
_cell.angle_alpha   90.00
_cell.angle_beta   90.00
_cell.angle_gamma   90.00
#
_symmetry.space_group_name_H-M   'P 1'
#
loop_
_entity.id
_entity.type
_entity.pdbx_description
1 polymer ?
#
loop_
_entity_poly.entity_id
_entity_poly.type
_entity_poly.pdbx_seq_one_letter_code
_entity_poly.pdbx_strand_id
1 'polypeptide(L)'
;NHALEALRTSDQQWRPTRKDLDKAFTTDIDQLVSEAFLAGYSAEAQRRGVAAPQPPGKVKAGAGKGFTNELIAAIDEALEQAVSSGAGARQVASAASKVFRAWRTDEAERRLRAAARSAYAAGIDAL
;
A
#
# COMPACT_ATOMS: atom_id res chain seq x y z
N ASN A 1 -0.36 1.08 8.74
CA ASN A 1 -0.59 0.88 10.20
C ASN A 1 -2.05 1.05 10.58
N HIS A 2 -2.71 2.15 10.22
CA HIS A 2 -4.14 2.33 10.52
C HIS A 2 -5.05 1.23 9.93
N ALA A 3 -4.81 0.83 8.67
CA ALA A 3 -5.59 -0.24 8.06
C ALA A 3 -5.50 -1.59 8.85
N LEU A 4 -4.35 -1.87 9.46
CA LEU A 4 -4.14 -3.09 10.25
C LEU A 4 -4.63 -2.98 11.68
N GLU A 5 -4.50 -1.79 12.28
CA GLU A 5 -5.13 -1.52 13.58
C GLU A 5 -6.65 -1.66 13.48
N ALA A 6 -7.24 -1.12 12.42
CA ALA A 6 -8.67 -1.28 12.13
C ALA A 6 -9.05 -2.76 11.94
N LEU A 7 -8.24 -3.54 11.20
CA LEU A 7 -8.43 -4.98 11.07
C LEU A 7 -8.28 -5.71 12.42
N ARG A 8 -7.34 -5.27 13.29
CA ARG A 8 -7.06 -5.86 14.60
C ARG A 8 -8.16 -5.62 15.63
N THR A 9 -8.86 -4.48 15.54
CA THR A 9 -9.89 -4.07 16.50
C THR A 9 -11.29 -4.61 16.21
N SER A 10 -11.52 -5.24 15.05
CA SER A 10 -12.78 -5.96 14.81
C SER A 10 -12.76 -7.30 15.58
N ASP A 11 -13.64 -7.47 16.54
CA ASP A 11 -13.51 -8.38 17.68
C ASP A 11 -13.34 -9.90 17.40
N GLN A 12 -12.64 -10.51 18.37
CA GLN A 12 -12.51 -11.92 18.80
C GLN A 12 -11.89 -13.02 17.91
N GLN A 13 -11.71 -12.84 16.61
CA GLN A 13 -10.90 -13.80 15.81
C GLN A 13 -10.23 -13.05 14.67
N TRP A 14 -9.11 -12.38 14.99
CA TRP A 14 -8.29 -11.71 14.00
C TRP A 14 -7.74 -12.73 12.99
N ARG A 15 -8.45 -12.85 11.87
CA ARG A 15 -8.17 -13.72 10.72
C ARG A 15 -8.56 -12.98 9.45
N PRO A 16 -7.81 -11.92 9.06
CA PRO A 16 -8.10 -11.20 7.84
C PRO A 16 -7.97 -12.17 6.66
N THR A 17 -8.93 -12.12 5.73
CA THR A 17 -8.80 -12.87 4.48
C THR A 17 -7.81 -12.16 3.56
N ARG A 18 -7.26 -12.89 2.57
CA ARG A 18 -6.47 -12.28 1.49
C ARG A 18 -7.17 -11.08 0.86
N LYS A 19 -8.50 -11.15 0.72
CA LYS A 19 -9.33 -10.08 0.17
C LYS A 19 -9.37 -8.84 1.08
N ASP A 20 -9.37 -9.03 2.40
CA ASP A 20 -9.35 -7.91 3.35
C ASP A 20 -8.00 -7.19 3.33
N LEU A 21 -6.91 -7.96 3.26
CA LEU A 21 -5.55 -7.44 3.11
C LEU A 21 -5.38 -6.73 1.77
N ASP A 22 -5.83 -7.35 0.67
CA ASP A 22 -5.78 -6.79 -0.68
C ASP A 22 -6.52 -5.46 -0.76
N LYS A 23 -7.75 -5.40 -0.25
CA LYS A 23 -8.53 -4.17 -0.22
C LYS A 23 -7.84 -3.08 0.60
N ALA A 24 -7.34 -3.42 1.78
CA ALA A 24 -6.67 -2.47 2.67
C ALA A 24 -5.41 -1.87 2.03
N PHE A 25 -4.51 -2.72 1.54
CA PHE A 25 -3.23 -2.25 0.97
C PHE A 25 -3.38 -1.58 -0.38
N THR A 26 -4.25 -2.12 -1.25
CA THR A 26 -4.49 -1.51 -2.56
C THR A 26 -5.07 -0.11 -2.40
N THR A 27 -6.00 0.10 -1.46
CA THR A 27 -6.57 1.44 -1.23
C THR A 27 -5.49 2.45 -0.81
N ASP A 28 -4.66 2.12 0.18
CA ASP A 28 -3.62 3.04 0.69
C ASP A 28 -2.54 3.33 -0.36
N ILE A 29 -2.13 2.31 -1.12
CA ILE A 29 -1.10 2.45 -2.16
C ILE A 29 -1.63 3.19 -3.38
N ASP A 30 -2.88 2.93 -3.79
CA ASP A 30 -3.56 3.65 -4.87
C ASP A 30 -3.70 5.13 -4.51
N GLN A 31 -4.02 5.43 -3.24
CA GLN A 31 -4.07 6.80 -2.75
C GLN A 31 -2.70 7.48 -2.85
N LEU A 32 -1.64 6.83 -2.34
CA LEU A 32 -0.27 7.37 -2.44
C LEU A 32 0.14 7.67 -3.89
N VAL A 33 -0.11 6.72 -4.80
CA VAL A 33 0.20 6.87 -6.23
C VAL A 33 -0.61 8.01 -6.87
N SER A 34 -1.89 8.11 -6.52
CA SER A 34 -2.76 9.17 -7.03
C SER A 34 -2.32 10.54 -6.55
N GLU A 35 -2.03 10.69 -5.25
CA GLU A 35 -1.54 11.95 -4.66
C GLU A 35 -0.20 12.37 -5.27
N ALA A 36 0.73 11.43 -5.47
CA ALA A 36 2.02 11.72 -6.08
C ALA A 36 1.88 12.17 -7.54
N PHE A 37 1.01 11.53 -8.32
CA PHE A 37 0.70 11.97 -9.69
C PHE A 37 0.11 13.38 -9.71
N LEU A 38 -0.88 13.65 -8.85
CA LEU A 38 -1.51 14.96 -8.75
C LEU A 38 -0.50 16.05 -8.38
N ALA A 39 0.44 15.74 -7.50
CA ALA A 39 1.52 16.64 -7.14
C ALA A 39 2.43 16.96 -8.33
N GLY A 40 2.78 15.96 -9.15
CA GLY A 40 3.59 16.16 -10.36
C GLY A 40 2.88 17.02 -11.40
N TYR A 41 1.62 16.68 -11.68
CA TYR A 41 0.77 17.41 -12.61
C TYR A 41 0.56 18.88 -12.20
N SER A 42 0.28 19.11 -10.92
CA SER A 42 0.09 20.45 -10.36
C SER A 42 1.38 21.27 -10.39
N ALA A 43 2.52 20.63 -10.07
CA ALA A 43 3.82 21.28 -10.12
C ALA A 43 4.19 21.71 -11.55
N GLU A 44 3.92 20.87 -12.54
CA GLU A 44 4.16 21.20 -13.95
C GLU A 44 3.24 22.32 -14.44
N ALA A 45 1.98 22.36 -13.99
CA ALA A 45 1.04 23.43 -14.33
C ALA A 45 1.49 24.78 -13.77
N GLN A 46 1.91 24.77 -12.51
CA GLN A 46 2.51 25.95 -11.88
C GLN A 46 3.78 26.39 -12.62
N ARG A 47 4.64 25.45 -13.03
CA ARG A 47 5.86 25.74 -13.79
C ARG A 47 5.57 26.39 -15.15
N ARG A 48 4.51 25.96 -15.83
CA ARG A 48 4.06 26.53 -17.13
C ARG A 48 3.23 27.81 -16.98
N GLY A 49 2.85 28.20 -15.76
CA GLY A 49 1.99 29.35 -15.51
C GLY A 49 0.54 29.15 -15.99
N VAL A 50 0.09 27.90 -16.14
CA VAL A 50 -1.28 27.57 -16.51
C VAL A 50 -2.08 27.17 -15.27
N ALA A 51 -3.39 27.45 -15.27
CA ALA A 51 -4.27 26.91 -14.24
C ALA A 51 -4.20 25.37 -14.31
N ALA A 52 -3.97 24.71 -13.17
CA ALA A 52 -3.91 23.25 -13.09
C ALA A 52 -5.21 22.66 -13.67
N PRO A 53 -5.17 21.98 -14.83
CA PRO A 53 -6.37 21.41 -15.42
C PRO A 53 -6.95 20.32 -14.53
N GLN A 54 -8.17 19.86 -14.82
CA GLN A 54 -8.60 18.59 -14.22
C GLN A 54 -7.63 17.49 -14.66
N PRO A 55 -7.02 16.76 -13.73
CA PRO A 55 -6.08 15.70 -14.05
C PRO A 55 -6.79 14.65 -14.92
N PRO A 56 -6.10 14.05 -15.92
CA PRO A 56 -6.65 12.92 -16.65
C PRO A 56 -7.07 11.85 -15.64
N GLY A 57 -8.28 11.31 -15.80
CA GLY A 57 -8.98 10.52 -14.78
C GLY A 57 -8.18 9.37 -14.17
N LYS A 58 -8.66 8.86 -13.02
CA LYS A 58 -8.01 7.88 -12.12
C LYS A 58 -6.76 7.20 -12.69
N VAL A 59 -5.60 7.63 -12.22
CA VAL A 59 -4.31 6.96 -12.47
C VAL A 59 -4.45 5.51 -12.00
N LYS A 60 -4.41 4.57 -12.94
CA LYS A 60 -4.43 3.16 -12.59
C LYS A 60 -3.11 2.84 -11.89
N ALA A 61 -3.19 2.41 -10.64
CA ALA A 61 -2.06 1.98 -9.85
C ALA A 61 -1.45 0.67 -10.38
N GLY A 62 -0.71 0.76 -11.49
CA GLY A 62 0.19 -0.30 -11.91
C GLY A 62 1.44 -0.33 -11.05
N ALA A 63 1.94 0.85 -10.65
CA ALA A 63 3.24 1.03 -10.01
C ALA A 63 3.36 0.46 -8.58
N GLY A 64 2.24 0.17 -7.91
CA GLY A 64 2.22 -0.41 -6.56
C GLY A 64 1.85 -1.89 -6.50
N LYS A 65 1.28 -2.44 -7.58
CA LYS A 65 0.58 -3.74 -7.54
C LYS A 65 1.50 -4.92 -7.26
N GLY A 66 2.73 -4.89 -7.79
CA GLY A 66 3.75 -5.90 -7.50
C GLY A 66 4.14 -5.91 -6.02
N PHE A 67 4.39 -4.72 -5.45
CA PHE A 67 4.71 -4.56 -4.04
C PHE A 67 3.56 -5.01 -3.13
N THR A 68 2.33 -4.62 -3.44
CA THR A 68 1.12 -5.06 -2.70
C THR A 68 0.98 -6.57 -2.70
N ASN A 69 1.14 -7.21 -3.87
CA ASN A 69 1.03 -8.66 -4.00
C ASN A 69 2.07 -9.41 -3.18
N GLU A 70 3.33 -8.97 -3.21
CA GLU A 70 4.41 -9.60 -2.44
C GLU A 70 4.18 -9.43 -0.93
N LEU A 71 3.71 -8.27 -0.48
CA LEU A 71 3.38 -8.01 0.93
C LEU A 71 2.25 -8.92 1.40
N ILE A 72 1.17 -9.03 0.62
CA ILE A 72 0.03 -9.90 0.93
C ILE A 72 0.47 -11.36 0.98
N ALA A 73 1.31 -11.81 0.05
CA ALA A 73 1.83 -13.17 0.05
C ALA A 73 2.66 -13.47 1.32
N ALA A 74 3.52 -12.54 1.75
CA ALA A 74 4.31 -12.71 2.97
C ALA A 74 3.45 -12.75 4.24
N ILE A 75 2.35 -11.98 4.28
CA ILE A 75 1.39 -12.03 5.39
C ILE A 75 0.63 -13.36 5.37
N ASP A 76 0.12 -13.77 4.21
CA ASP A 76 -0.60 -15.04 4.05
C ASP A 76 0.27 -16.22 4.53
N GLU A 77 1.54 -16.28 4.10
CA GLU A 77 2.48 -17.31 4.52
C GLU A 77 2.69 -17.32 6.05
N ALA A 78 2.87 -16.15 6.67
CA ALA A 78 3.04 -16.05 8.11
C ALA A 78 1.77 -16.41 8.89
N LEU A 79 0.59 -16.12 8.34
CA LEU A 79 -0.69 -16.53 8.91
C LEU A 79 -0.86 -18.04 8.82
N GLU A 80 -0.56 -18.65 7.67
CA GLU A 80 -0.62 -20.09 7.46
C GLU A 80 0.31 -20.84 8.43
N GLN A 81 1.56 -20.40 8.57
CA GLN A 81 2.53 -20.98 9.51
C GLN A 81 2.08 -20.86 10.98
N ALA A 82 1.47 -19.73 11.36
CA ALA A 82 0.93 -19.56 12.70
C ALA A 82 -0.27 -20.49 12.95
N VAL A 83 -1.15 -20.64 11.97
CA VAL A 83 -2.31 -21.54 12.10
C VAL A 83 -1.87 -23.01 12.14
N SER A 84 -0.94 -23.43 11.28
CA SER A 84 -0.45 -24.82 11.23
C SER A 84 0.29 -25.24 12.51
N SER A 85 0.85 -24.29 13.26
CA SER A 85 1.51 -24.54 14.55
C SER A 85 0.54 -24.55 15.74
N GLY A 86 -0.78 -24.46 15.50
CA GLY A 86 -1.79 -24.45 16.56
C GLY A 86 -1.85 -23.13 17.33
N ALA A 87 -1.34 -22.04 16.76
CA ALA A 87 -1.26 -20.76 17.44
C ALA A 87 -2.65 -20.12 17.63
N GLY A 88 -2.90 -19.57 18.82
CA GLY A 88 -4.11 -18.81 19.13
C GLY A 88 -4.13 -17.43 18.46
N ALA A 89 -5.29 -16.77 18.49
CA ALA A 89 -5.52 -15.49 17.79
C ALA A 89 -4.48 -14.39 18.08
N ARG A 90 -3.96 -14.32 19.32
CA ARG A 90 -2.91 -13.37 19.71
C ARG A 90 -1.55 -13.67 19.03
N GLN A 91 -1.23 -14.94 18.84
CA GLN A 91 0.02 -15.36 18.20
C GLN A 91 -0.06 -15.16 16.69
N VAL A 92 -1.22 -15.40 16.07
CA VAL A 92 -1.51 -15.07 14.66
C VAL A 92 -1.33 -13.56 14.41
N ALA A 93 -1.92 -12.72 15.26
CA ALA A 93 -1.72 -11.26 15.20
C ALA A 93 -0.26 -10.84 15.37
N SER A 94 0.48 -11.52 16.26
CA SER A 94 1.91 -11.28 16.47
C SER A 94 2.75 -11.67 15.25
N ALA A 95 2.43 -12.79 14.57
CA ALA A 95 3.14 -13.25 13.38
C ALA A 95 3.01 -12.25 12.23
N ALA A 96 1.79 -11.79 11.93
CA ALA A 96 1.59 -10.74 10.93
C ALA A 96 2.30 -9.44 11.33
N SER A 97 2.23 -9.04 12.61
CA SER A 97 2.95 -7.86 13.11
C SER A 97 4.48 -7.97 12.98
N LYS A 98 5.05 -9.19 12.97
CA LYS A 98 6.47 -9.43 12.68
C LYS A 98 6.76 -9.24 11.20
N VAL A 99 5.92 -9.77 10.30
CA VAL A 99 6.03 -9.52 8.85
C VAL A 99 6.05 -8.03 8.58
N PHE A 100 5.15 -7.25 9.18
CA PHE A 100 5.13 -5.79 8.99
C PHE A 100 6.36 -5.07 9.51
N ARG A 101 6.89 -5.49 10.67
CA ARG A 101 8.12 -4.88 11.20
C ARG A 101 9.33 -5.25 10.36
N ALA A 102 9.41 -6.48 9.87
CA ALA A 102 10.42 -6.91 8.93
C ALA A 102 10.28 -6.19 7.58
N TRP A 103 9.05 -5.93 7.16
CA TRP A 103 8.78 -5.17 5.93
C TRP A 103 8.89 -3.66 6.12
N ARG A 104 9.03 -3.13 7.34
CA ARG A 104 9.42 -1.72 7.59
C ARG A 104 10.91 -1.45 7.30
N THR A 105 11.62 -2.41 6.72
CA THR A 105 12.99 -2.17 6.22
C THR A 105 13.04 -1.08 5.16
N ASP A 106 14.21 -0.46 5.05
CA ASP A 106 14.54 0.55 4.04
C ASP A 106 14.16 0.14 2.61
N GLU A 107 14.14 -1.17 2.31
CA GLU A 107 13.80 -1.66 0.97
C GLU A 107 12.31 -1.50 0.62
N ALA A 108 11.39 -1.76 1.55
CA ALA A 108 9.97 -1.55 1.29
C ALA A 108 9.65 -0.05 1.19
N GLU A 109 10.27 0.75 2.05
CA GLU A 109 10.15 2.21 1.97
C GLU A 109 10.74 2.73 0.64
N ARG A 110 11.89 2.19 0.21
CA ARG A 110 12.50 2.51 -1.09
C ARG A 110 11.57 2.18 -2.23
N ARG A 111 10.90 1.02 -2.21
CA ARG A 111 9.93 0.58 -3.22
C ARG A 111 8.69 1.48 -3.25
N LEU A 112 8.11 1.82 -2.10
CA LEU A 112 7.01 2.79 -2.01
C LEU A 112 7.41 4.18 -2.52
N ARG A 113 8.58 4.67 -2.13
CA ARG A 113 9.15 5.94 -2.65
C ARG A 113 9.42 5.87 -4.15
N ALA A 114 9.80 4.72 -4.70
CA ALA A 114 10.00 4.54 -6.13
C ALA A 114 8.67 4.60 -6.89
N ALA A 115 7.63 3.93 -6.39
CA ALA A 115 6.28 3.99 -6.95
C ALA A 115 5.73 5.44 -6.95
N ALA A 116 5.86 6.15 -5.82
CA ALA A 116 5.45 7.55 -5.72
C ALA A 116 6.25 8.46 -6.67
N ARG A 117 7.57 8.30 -6.75
CA ARG A 117 8.42 9.08 -7.69
C ARG A 117 8.05 8.82 -9.16
N SER A 118 7.80 7.56 -9.51
CA SER A 118 7.36 7.21 -10.87
C SER A 118 6.00 7.83 -11.19
N ALA A 119 5.07 7.83 -10.25
CA ALA A 119 3.76 8.45 -10.42
C ALA A 119 3.86 9.98 -10.55
N TYR A 120 4.70 10.62 -9.75
CA TYR A 120 4.99 12.05 -9.83
C TYR A 120 5.56 12.44 -11.21
N ALA A 121 6.56 11.69 -11.70
CA ALA A 121 7.13 11.91 -13.03
C ALA A 121 6.07 11.76 -14.13
N ALA A 122 5.24 10.71 -14.06
CA ALA A 122 4.13 10.54 -14.99
C ALA A 122 3.11 11.70 -14.93
N GLY A 123 2.92 12.30 -13.76
CA GLY A 123 2.10 13.50 -13.60
C GLY A 123 2.69 14.72 -14.30
N ILE A 124 4.02 14.90 -14.24
CA ILE A 124 4.71 15.97 -14.99
C ILE A 124 4.54 15.75 -16.50
N ASP A 125 4.77 14.53 -16.97
CA ASP A 125 4.71 14.20 -18.41
C ASP A 125 3.28 14.28 -18.99
N ALA A 126 2.25 14.22 -18.14
CA ALA A 126 0.85 14.23 -18.54
C ALA A 126 0.27 15.63 -18.80
N LEU A 127 1.01 16.70 -18.52
CA LEU A 127 0.60 18.08 -18.80
C LEU A 127 1.23 18.61 -20.09
#